data_AF-A0A104F8J1-F1
#
_entry.id   AF-A0A104F8J1-F1
#
_cell.length_a   1.000
_cell.length_b   1.000
_cell.length_c   1.000
_cell.angle_alpha   90.00
_cell.angle_beta   90.00
_cell.angle_gamma   90.00
#
_symmetry.space_group_name_H-M   'P 1'
#
loop_
_entity.id
_entity.type
_entity.pdbx_description
1 polymer ?
#
loop_
_entity_poly.entity_id
_entity_poly.type
_entity_poly.pdbx_seq_one_letter_code
_entity_poly.pdbx_strand_id
1 'polypeptide(L)'
;MTLRKRAPEVHFEVNVCGGGFDVVGNRFLEWKQEPLISRPGRRMFEGKTDVRRLNDRTFDSTEVARRALEHASRPQDDFALAAPVNEEGRAFWIVLAAYEA
;
A
#
# COMPACT_ATOMS: atom_id res chain seq x y z
N MET A 1 6.86 -31.74 -21.86
CA MET A 1 5.97 -30.56 -21.80
C MET A 1 6.19 -29.89 -20.46
N THR A 2 6.96 -28.80 -20.41
CA THR A 2 7.18 -28.02 -19.19
C THR A 2 5.90 -27.24 -18.88
N LEU A 3 5.18 -27.62 -17.82
CA LEU A 3 4.14 -26.79 -17.23
C LEU A 3 4.78 -25.44 -16.86
N ARG A 4 4.48 -24.39 -17.64
CA ARG A 4 4.74 -23.02 -17.20
C ARG A 4 3.88 -22.82 -15.95
N LYS A 5 4.50 -22.91 -14.77
CA LYS A 5 3.88 -22.49 -13.51
C LYS A 5 3.42 -21.05 -13.74
N ARG A 6 2.10 -20.81 -13.74
CA ARG A 6 1.56 -19.44 -13.80
C ARG A 6 2.23 -18.67 -12.67
N ALA A 7 2.82 -17.53 -12.99
CA ALA A 7 3.29 -16.62 -11.95
C ALA A 7 2.10 -16.29 -11.04
N PRO A 8 2.27 -16.26 -9.71
CA PRO A 8 1.19 -15.90 -8.81
C PRO A 8 0.64 -14.53 -9.19
N GLU A 9 -0.68 -14.39 -9.13
CA GLU A 9 -1.36 -13.12 -9.39
C GLU A 9 -1.01 -12.15 -8.25
N VAL A 10 -0.60 -10.94 -8.62
CA VAL A 10 -0.25 -9.89 -7.65
C VAL A 10 -1.50 -9.07 -7.37
N HIS A 11 -1.85 -8.97 -6.10
CA HIS A 11 -2.92 -8.12 -5.60
C HIS A 11 -2.35 -6.98 -4.75
N PHE A 12 -3.16 -5.95 -4.56
CA PHE A 12 -2.78 -4.77 -3.80
C PHE A 12 -3.78 -4.48 -2.69
N GLU A 13 -3.26 -4.12 -1.52
CA GLU A 13 -4.03 -3.57 -0.40
C GLU A 13 -3.73 -2.07 -0.36
N VAL A 14 -4.77 -1.26 -0.15
CA VAL A 14 -4.67 0.20 -0.15
C VAL A 14 -5.48 0.79 1.00
N ASN A 15 -4.91 1.77 1.68
CA ASN A 15 -5.60 2.64 2.63
C ASN A 15 -5.11 4.07 2.50
N VAL A 16 -5.91 5.01 3.02
CA VAL A 16 -5.59 6.43 3.00
C VAL A 16 -5.71 7.05 4.38
N CYS A 17 -4.86 8.03 4.69
CA CYS A 17 -5.03 8.85 5.88
C CYS A 17 -4.57 10.29 5.64
N GLY A 18 -5.19 11.23 6.35
CA GLY A 18 -4.73 12.62 6.39
C GLY A 18 -3.59 12.81 7.39
N GLY A 19 -2.99 14.00 7.36
CA GLY A 19 -1.92 14.41 8.30
C GLY A 19 -0.51 14.18 7.76
N GLY A 20 0.47 14.21 8.67
CA GLY A 20 1.88 13.99 8.36
C GLY A 20 2.24 12.51 8.26
N PHE A 21 3.48 12.24 7.84
CA PHE A 21 3.97 10.86 7.72
C PHE A 21 4.08 10.15 9.09
N ASP A 22 4.24 10.90 10.18
CA ASP A 22 4.17 10.41 11.55
C ASP A 22 2.80 9.76 11.85
N VAL A 23 1.72 10.35 11.32
CA VAL A 23 0.37 9.79 11.43
C VAL A 23 0.23 8.50 10.63
N VAL A 24 0.88 8.41 9.47
CA VAL A 24 0.85 7.23 8.60
C VAL A 24 1.35 5.98 9.33
N GLY A 25 2.47 6.09 10.07
CA GLY A 25 3.00 4.98 10.86
C GLY A 25 2.03 4.46 11.91
N ASN A 26 1.38 5.37 12.65
CA ASN A 26 0.39 5.01 13.67
C ASN A 26 -0.85 4.36 13.05
N ARG A 27 -1.39 4.95 11.96
CA ARG A 27 -2.55 4.39 11.24
C ARG A 27 -2.25 3.02 10.65
N PHE A 28 -1.04 2.83 10.14
CA PHE A 28 -0.61 1.54 9.61
C PHE A 28 -0.66 0.43 10.67
N LEU A 29 -0.24 0.72 11.90
CA LEU A 29 -0.33 -0.25 13.01
C LEU A 29 -1.77 -0.59 13.40
N GLU A 30 -2.67 0.39 13.35
CA GLU A 30 -4.11 0.19 13.58
C GLU A 30 -4.71 -0.70 12.50
N TRP A 31 -4.50 -0.36 11.22
CA TRP A 31 -5.00 -1.12 10.08
C TRP A 31 -4.54 -2.58 10.10
N LYS A 32 -3.32 -2.85 10.56
CA LYS A 32 -2.82 -4.23 10.69
C LYS A 32 -3.63 -5.12 11.65
N GLN A 33 -4.49 -4.55 12.49
CA GLN A 33 -5.40 -5.31 13.34
C GLN A 33 -6.79 -5.48 12.72
N GLU A 34 -7.08 -4.78 11.64
CA GLU A 34 -8.37 -4.83 10.96
C GLU A 34 -8.44 -6.01 9.98
N PRO A 35 -9.61 -6.65 9.84
CA PRO A 35 -9.81 -7.70 8.85
C PRO A 35 -9.78 -7.11 7.43
N LEU A 36 -9.14 -7.82 6.50
CA LEU A 36 -9.19 -7.47 5.09
C LEU A 36 -10.57 -7.84 4.52
N ILE A 37 -11.37 -6.83 4.17
CA ILE A 37 -12.78 -7.00 3.73
C ILE A 37 -12.89 -7.97 2.54
N SER A 38 -11.93 -7.93 1.61
CA SER A 38 -11.94 -8.78 0.41
C SER A 38 -11.55 -10.24 0.67
N ARG A 39 -10.91 -10.56 1.81
CA ARG A 39 -10.50 -11.91 2.20
C ARG A 39 -10.73 -12.13 3.69
N PRO A 40 -11.94 -12.57 4.06
CA PRO A 40 -12.25 -12.97 5.44
C PRO A 40 -11.26 -14.05 5.90
N GLY A 41 -10.49 -13.76 6.95
CA GLY A 41 -9.43 -14.64 7.46
C GLY A 41 -8.02 -14.06 7.37
N ARG A 42 -7.83 -12.96 6.63
CA ARG A 42 -6.58 -12.22 6.58
C ARG A 42 -6.71 -10.84 7.22
N ARG A 43 -5.64 -10.34 7.84
CA ARG A 43 -5.57 -8.95 8.32
C ARG A 43 -5.02 -8.03 7.23
N MET A 44 -5.35 -6.74 7.29
CA MET A 44 -4.74 -5.78 6.37
C MET A 44 -3.23 -5.70 6.60
N PHE A 45 -2.47 -5.50 5.52
CA PHE A 45 -1.01 -5.42 5.50
C PHE A 45 -0.32 -6.58 6.22
N GLU A 46 -0.92 -7.77 6.16
CA GLU A 46 -0.36 -8.95 6.80
C GLU A 46 1.01 -9.30 6.22
N GLY A 47 1.99 -9.52 7.10
CA GLY A 47 3.38 -9.78 6.73
C GLY A 47 4.22 -8.52 6.57
N LYS A 48 3.62 -7.32 6.57
CA LYS A 48 4.35 -6.06 6.45
C LYS A 48 4.73 -5.53 7.85
N THR A 49 5.98 -5.17 8.08
CA THR A 49 6.54 -4.70 9.36
C THR A 49 6.36 -3.21 9.57
N ASP A 50 6.56 -2.42 8.51
CA ASP A 50 6.60 -0.96 8.54
C ASP A 50 6.05 -0.36 7.24
N VAL A 51 5.95 0.97 7.23
CA VAL A 51 5.55 1.77 6.08
C VAL A 51 6.66 2.75 5.74
N ARG A 52 7.03 2.83 4.46
CA ARG A 52 8.12 3.67 3.96
C ARG A 52 7.59 4.66 2.92
N ARG A 53 8.19 5.83 2.85
CA ARG A 53 7.89 6.77 1.76
C ARG A 53 8.40 6.22 0.45
N LEU A 54 7.61 6.35 -0.61
CA LEU A 54 8.03 6.01 -1.97
C LEU A 54 9.19 6.89 -2.42
N ASN A 55 9.08 8.19 -2.19
CA ASN A 55 10.05 9.23 -2.48
C ASN A 55 9.63 10.55 -1.79
N ASP A 56 10.39 11.62 -2.01
CA ASP A 56 10.10 12.95 -1.45
C ASP A 56 9.13 13.79 -2.32
N ARG A 57 8.52 13.19 -3.35
CA ARG A 57 7.58 13.89 -4.23
C ARG A 57 6.17 13.85 -3.66
N THR A 58 5.51 15.01 -3.62
CA THR A 58 4.05 15.10 -3.48
C THR A 58 3.40 15.00 -4.85
N PHE A 59 2.41 14.12 -4.96
CA PHE A 59 1.62 13.94 -6.17
C PHE A 59 0.40 14.86 -6.14
N ASP A 60 0.01 15.37 -7.29
CA ASP A 60 -1.18 16.20 -7.50
C ASP A 60 -2.42 15.39 -7.89
N SER A 61 -2.24 14.09 -8.14
CA SER A 61 -3.30 13.17 -8.54
C SER A 61 -3.22 11.84 -7.78
N THR A 62 -4.36 11.41 -7.24
CA THR A 62 -4.54 10.13 -6.57
C THR A 62 -4.16 8.96 -7.49
N GLU A 63 -4.60 9.02 -8.75
CA GLU A 63 -4.36 7.95 -9.73
C GLU A 63 -2.88 7.82 -10.07
N VAL A 64 -2.18 8.94 -10.25
CA VAL A 64 -0.73 8.94 -10.55
C VAL A 64 0.07 8.40 -9.36
N ALA A 65 -0.26 8.83 -8.14
CA ALA A 65 0.36 8.34 -6.92
C ALA A 65 0.15 6.83 -6.74
N ARG A 66 -1.08 6.35 -6.94
CA ARG A 66 -1.42 4.94 -6.85
C ARG A 66 -0.64 4.10 -7.85
N ARG A 67 -0.57 4.51 -9.12
CA ARG A 67 0.23 3.79 -10.13
C ARG A 67 1.71 3.74 -9.79
N ALA A 68 2.26 4.82 -9.25
CA ALA A 68 3.65 4.86 -8.83
C ALA A 68 3.92 3.89 -7.67
N LEU A 69 3.00 3.80 -6.71
CA LEU A 69 3.05 2.82 -5.62
C LEU A 69 2.94 1.38 -6.15
N GLU A 70 1.96 1.09 -7.00
CA GLU A 70 1.78 -0.25 -7.61
C GLU A 70 3.01 -0.70 -8.39
N HIS A 71 3.67 0.21 -9.11
CA HIS A 71 4.89 -0.10 -9.86
C HIS A 71 6.09 -0.38 -8.96
N ALA A 72 6.16 0.26 -7.79
CA ALA A 72 7.28 0.14 -6.87
C ALA A 72 7.12 -1.01 -5.87
N SER A 73 5.89 -1.36 -5.51
CA SER A 73 5.59 -2.41 -4.54
C SER A 73 5.81 -3.81 -5.11
N ARG A 74 6.41 -4.69 -4.31
CA ARG A 74 6.56 -6.11 -4.60
C ARG A 74 5.88 -6.96 -3.53
N PRO A 75 5.29 -8.12 -3.89
CA PRO A 75 4.65 -8.99 -2.92
C PRO A 75 5.58 -9.43 -1.78
N GLN A 76 6.86 -9.60 -2.10
CA GLN A 76 7.89 -10.08 -1.19
C GLN A 76 8.46 -8.99 -0.27
N ASP A 77 8.10 -7.71 -0.50
CA ASP A 77 8.53 -6.63 0.39
C ASP A 77 7.97 -6.87 1.79
N ASP A 78 8.80 -6.68 2.82
CA ASP A 78 8.36 -6.70 4.21
C ASP A 78 7.78 -5.35 4.64
N PHE A 79 7.68 -4.36 3.76
CA PHE A 79 7.11 -3.04 4.06
C PHE A 79 5.98 -2.67 3.10
N ALA A 80 5.12 -1.76 3.54
CA ALA A 80 4.22 -1.01 2.68
C ALA A 80 4.90 0.27 2.17
N LEU A 81 4.44 0.78 1.04
CA LEU A 81 4.88 2.07 0.50
C LEU A 81 3.80 3.12 0.68
N ALA A 82 4.22 4.36 0.93
CA ALA A 82 3.32 5.50 1.08
C ALA A 82 3.74 6.66 0.17
N ALA A 83 2.75 7.33 -0.42
CA ALA A 83 2.96 8.51 -1.24
C ALA A 83 2.05 9.67 -0.76
N PRO A 84 2.59 10.89 -0.60
CA PRO A 84 1.77 12.05 -0.28
C PRO A 84 1.04 12.54 -1.54
N VAL A 85 -0.23 12.89 -1.38
CA VAL A 85 -1.11 13.43 -2.41
C VAL A 85 -1.67 14.76 -1.94
N ASN A 86 -1.67 15.75 -2.83
CA ASN A 86 -2.40 17.00 -2.67
C ASN A 86 -3.28 17.20 -3.91
N GLU A 87 -4.49 16.67 -3.84
CA GLU A 87 -5.47 16.73 -4.93
C GLU A 87 -6.59 17.70 -4.54
N GLU A 88 -6.81 18.72 -5.37
CA GLU A 88 -7.85 19.75 -5.15
C GLU A 88 -7.79 20.42 -3.76
N GLY A 89 -6.57 20.62 -3.23
CA GLY A 89 -6.36 21.23 -1.91
C GLY A 89 -6.54 20.27 -0.73
N ARG A 90 -6.77 18.98 -0.99
CA ARG A 90 -6.82 17.94 0.05
C ARG A 90 -5.49 17.21 0.13
N ALA A 91 -4.79 17.42 1.23
CA ALA A 91 -3.54 16.73 1.53
C ALA A 91 -3.78 15.43 2.32
N PHE A 92 -3.31 14.31 1.78
CA PHE A 92 -3.39 12.99 2.42
C PHE A 92 -2.28 12.07 1.92
N TRP A 93 -2.19 10.88 2.51
CA TRP A 93 -1.26 9.83 2.14
C TRP A 93 -2.03 8.62 1.63
N ILE A 94 -1.56 8.04 0.53
CA ILE A 94 -1.95 6.71 0.08
C ILE A 94 -0.90 5.72 0.57
N VAL A 95 -1.31 4.66 1.24
CA VAL A 95 -0.47 3.55 1.68
C VAL A 95 -0.88 2.30 0.92
N LEU A 96 0.09 1.62 0.32
CA LEU A 96 -0.14 0.47 -0.55
C LEU A 96 0.89 -0.63 -0.30
N ALA A 97 0.44 -1.88 -0.35
CA ALA A 97 1.31 -3.03 -0.34
C ALA A 97 0.83 -4.09 -1.33
N ALA A 98 1.78 -4.75 -1.99
CA ALA A 98 1.51 -5.89 -2.84
C ALA A 98 1.52 -7.19 -2.04
N TYR A 99 0.76 -8.18 -2.48
CA TYR A 99 0.73 -9.54 -1.96
C TYR A 99 0.41 -10.56 -3.06
N GLU A 100 0.79 -11.82 -2.84
CA GLU A 100 0.46 -12.93 -3.74
C GLU A 100 -0.89 -13.55 -3.37
N ALA A 101 -1.67 -13.94 -4.38
CA ALA A 101 -2.96 -14.61 -4.22
C ALA A 101 -2.87 -15.96 -3.48
#